data_AF-A0A4Y8MQP2-F1
#
_entry.id   AF-A0A4Y8MQP2-F1
#
_cell.length_a   1.000
_cell.length_b   1.000
_cell.length_c   1.000
_cell.angle_alpha   90.00
_cell.angle_beta   90.00
_cell.angle_gamma   90.00
#
_symmetry.space_group_name_H-M   'P 1'
#
loop_
_entity.id
_entity.type
_entity.pdbx_description
1 polymer ?
#
loop_
_entity_poly.entity_id
_entity_poly.type
_entity_poly.pdbx_seq_one_letter_code
_entity_poly.pdbx_strand_id
1 'polypeptide(L)' 'MTLNTQPNLARPDDFYEALIDMHRDLDDAQSQSANAQLILLLANHIGDHATLLEAIRHAREGVIDMPARNGEAHSLAA' A
#
# COMPACT_ATOMS: atom_id res chain seq x y z
N MET A 1 19.08 -3.41 -2.34
CA MET A 1 18.45 -4.59 -1.67
C MET A 1 17.47 -5.21 -2.65
N THR A 2 16.89 -6.38 -2.38
CA THR A 2 15.80 -6.95 -3.20
C THR A 2 14.46 -6.64 -2.55
N LEU A 3 13.43 -6.33 -3.32
CA LEU A 3 12.10 -6.08 -2.79
C LEU A 3 11.55 -7.32 -2.07
N ASN A 4 11.07 -7.15 -0.83
CA ASN A 4 10.34 -8.20 -0.13
C ASN A 4 8.84 -8.10 -0.44
N THR A 5 8.29 -9.12 -1.09
CA THR A 5 6.86 -9.22 -1.45
C THR A 5 6.08 -10.16 -0.53
N GLN A 6 6.74 -10.74 0.48
CA GLN A 6 6.12 -11.61 1.47
C GLN A 6 5.60 -10.79 2.67
N PRO A 7 4.62 -11.32 3.43
CA PRO A 7 4.21 -10.71 4.69
C PRO A 7 5.40 -10.53 5.64
N ASN A 8 5.71 -9.28 5.99
CA ASN A 8 6.88 -8.92 6.80
C ASN A 8 6.54 -8.02 7.99
N LEU A 9 5.26 -7.84 8.30
CA LEU A 9 4.81 -7.06 9.44
C LEU A 9 4.67 -7.98 10.67
N ALA A 10 5.33 -7.60 11.77
CA ALA A 10 5.23 -8.34 13.04
C ALA A 10 3.82 -8.26 13.67
N ARG A 11 3.14 -7.13 13.45
CA ARG A 11 1.77 -6.87 13.92
C ARG A 11 0.99 -6.22 12.77
N PRO A 12 0.46 -7.02 11.82
CA PRO A 12 -0.24 -6.49 10.66
C PRO A 12 -1.51 -5.73 11.08
N ASP A 13 -2.27 -6.23 12.05
CA ASP A 13 -3.55 -5.65 12.47
C ASP A 13 -3.39 -4.22 12.99
N ASP A 14 -2.46 -4.00 13.94
CA ASP A 14 -2.11 -2.67 14.46
C ASP A 14 -1.73 -1.68 13.34
N PHE A 15 -0.99 -2.15 12.33
CA PHE A 15 -0.55 -1.30 11.24
C PHE A 15 -1.73 -0.95 10.31
N TYR A 16 -2.62 -1.89 10.02
CA TYR A 16 -3.82 -1.63 9.24
C TYR A 16 -4.78 -0.68 9.97
N GLU A 17 -4.94 -0.83 11.29
CA GLU A 17 -5.73 0.11 12.10
C GLU A 17 -5.15 1.52 12.03
N ALA A 18 -3.83 1.68 12.18
CA ALA A 18 -3.17 2.98 12.05
C ALA A 18 -3.33 3.61 10.66
N LEU A 19 -3.32 2.82 9.59
CA LEU A 19 -3.59 3.31 8.23
C LEU A 19 -5.03 3.77 8.06
N ILE A 20 -6.01 3.04 8.61
CA ILE A 20 -7.42 3.45 8.58
C ILE A 20 -7.61 4.75 9.37
N ASP A 21 -7.02 4.83 10.56
CA ASP A 21 -7.12 6.02 11.40
C ASP A 21 -6.42 7.24 10.78
N MET A 22 -5.33 7.05 10.02
CA MET A 22 -4.67 8.12 9.26
C MET A 22 -5.64 8.81 8.27
N HIS A 23 -6.62 8.06 7.75
CA HIS A 23 -7.61 8.58 6.81
C HIS A 23 -8.84 9.20 7.47
N ARG A 24 -8.99 9.05 8.80
CA ARG A 24 -10.16 9.59 9.51
C ARG A 24 -10.20 11.11 9.36
N ASP A 25 -11.41 11.64 9.12
CA ASP A 25 -11.70 13.07 8.95
C ASP A 25 -11.03 13.76 7.75
N LEU A 26 -10.41 13.00 6.84
CA LEU A 26 -9.85 13.52 5.59
C LEU A 26 -10.83 13.40 4.43
N ASP A 27 -10.86 14.40 3.56
CA ASP A 27 -11.47 14.27 2.24
C ASP A 27 -10.61 13.40 1.30
N ASP A 28 -11.15 13.03 0.14
CA ASP A 28 -10.45 12.18 -0.83
C ASP A 28 -9.10 12.76 -1.25
N ALA A 29 -9.01 14.07 -1.48
CA ALA A 29 -7.79 14.72 -1.93
C ALA A 29 -6.72 14.75 -0.83
N GLN A 30 -7.13 15.02 0.40
CA GLN A 30 -6.29 14.97 1.60
C GLN A 30 -5.80 13.55 1.88
N SER A 31 -6.68 12.56 1.76
CA SER A 31 -6.39 11.13 1.89
C SER A 31 -5.32 10.69 0.88
N GLN A 32 -5.45 11.08 -0.39
CA GLN A 32 -4.43 10.83 -1.41
C GLN A 32 -3.11 11.55 -1.10
N SER A 33 -3.16 12.78 -0.59
CA SER A 33 -1.96 13.52 -0.20
C SER A 33 -1.22 12.85 0.97
N ALA A 34 -1.95 12.38 1.99
CA ALA A 34 -1.39 11.65 3.12
C ALA A 34 -0.70 10.36 2.65
N ASN A 35 -1.33 9.60 1.75
CA ASN A 35 -0.73 8.41 1.14
C ASN A 35 0.55 8.74 0.35
N ALA A 36 0.54 9.79 -0.47
CA ALA A 36 1.73 10.22 -1.21
C ALA A 36 2.88 10.59 -0.26
N GLN A 37 2.59 11.31 0.82
CA GLN A 37 3.58 11.66 1.84
C GLN A 37 4.16 10.42 2.54
N LEU A 38 3.30 9.48 2.93
CA LEU A 38 3.72 8.22 3.53
C LEU A 38 4.64 7.43 2.59
N ILE A 39 4.27 7.30 1.31
CA ILE A 39 5.10 6.63 0.29
C ILE A 39 6.47 7.30 0.17
N LEU A 40 6.54 8.62 0.12
CA LEU A 40 7.81 9.35 0.02
C LEU A 40 8.68 9.17 1.27
N LEU A 41 8.08 9.17 2.47
CA LEU A 41 8.80 8.90 3.72
C LEU A 41 9.39 7.48 3.74
N LEU A 42 8.59 6.49 3.36
CA LEU A 42 9.04 5.09 3.26
C LEU A 42 10.12 4.93 2.17
N ALA A 43 9.97 5.62 1.04
CA ALA A 43 10.96 5.60 -0.03
C ALA A 43 12.31 6.16 0.44
N ASN A 44 12.28 7.27 1.19
CA ASN A 44 13.47 7.84 1.81
C ASN A 44 14.09 6.91 2.86
N HIS A 45 13.27 6.22 3.65
CA HIS A 45 13.75 5.25 4.63
C HIS A 45 14.43 4.04 3.97
N ILE A 46 13.89 3.54 2.84
CA ILE A 46 14.47 2.44 2.07
C ILE A 46 15.79 2.87 1.41
N GLY A 47 15.82 4.07 0.80
CA GLY A 47 17.03 4.69 0.22
C GLY A 47 17.65 4.00 -1.01
N ASP A 48 17.23 2.78 -1.34
CA ASP A 48 17.77 1.97 -2.44
C ASP A 48 16.95 2.15 -3.74
N HIS A 49 17.53 2.85 -4.71
CA HIS A 49 16.85 3.19 -5.96
C HIS A 49 16.35 1.98 -6.76
N ALA A 50 17.13 0.89 -6.82
CA ALA A 50 16.75 -0.31 -7.55
C ALA A 50 15.52 -0.99 -6.92
N THR A 51 15.49 -1.10 -5.59
CA THR A 51 14.35 -1.61 -4.82
C THR A 51 13.10 -0.78 -5.06
N LEU A 52 13.22 0.55 -5.09
CA LEU A 52 12.09 1.45 -5.35
C LEU A 52 11.52 1.29 -6.77
N LEU A 53 12.39 1.15 -7.79
CA LEU A 53 11.94 0.90 -9.16
C LEU A 53 11.25 -0.46 -9.29
N GLU A 54 11.76 -1.49 -8.62
CA GLU A 54 11.13 -2.79 -8.55
C GLU A 54 9.74 -2.71 -7.89
N ALA A 55 9.60 -1.98 -6.78
CA ALA A 55 8.33 -1.75 -6.12
C ALA A 55 7.31 -1.04 -7.02
N ILE A 56 7.73 0.00 -7.75
CA ILE A 56 6.86 0.71 -8.70
C ILE A 56 6.38 -0.23 -9.82
N ARG A 57 7.27 -1.09 -10.35
CA ARG A 57 6.90 -2.08 -11.36
C ARG A 57 5.85 -3.05 -10.82
N HIS A 58 6.08 -3.62 -9.63
CA HIS A 58 5.13 -4.54 -8.99
C HIS A 58 3.77 -3.88 -8.70
N ALA A 59 3.76 -2.64 -8.19
CA ALA A 59 2.52 -1.91 -7.92
C ALA A 59 1.72 -1.66 -9.22
N ARG A 60 2.40 -1.29 -10.31
CA ARG A 60 1.76 -1.08 -11.62
C ARG A 60 1.23 -2.38 -12.21
N GLU A 61 1.97 -3.48 -12.10
CA GLU A 61 1.55 -4.80 -12.56
C GLU A 61 0.31 -5.30 -11.79
N GLY A 62 0.26 -5.14 -10.46
CA GLY A 62 -0.89 -5.58 -9.66
C GLY A 62 -2.22 -4.89 -9.98
N VAL A 63 -2.17 -3.65 -10.49
CA VAL A 63 -3.38 -2.93 -10.96
C VAL A 63 -3.77 -3.35 -12.38
N ILE A 64 -2.81 -3.72 -13.23
CA ILE A 64 -3.06 -4.14 -14.62
C ILE A 64 -3.48 -5.61 -14.70
N ASP A 65 -2.94 -6.47 -13.83
CA ASP A 65 -3.31 -7.87 -13.68
C ASP A 65 -4.56 -8.08 -12.82
N MET A 66 -5.36 -7.02 -12.64
CA MET A 66 -6.77 -7.09 -12.23
C MET A 66 -7.71 -7.08 -13.47
N PRO A 67 -7.72 -8.08 -14.38
CA PRO A 67 -8.83 -8.24 -15.28
C PRO A 67 -10.00 -8.86 -14.50
N ALA A 68 -11.08 -8.10 -14.32
CA ALA A 68 -12.44 -8.60 -14.09
C ALA A 68 -12.63 -9.69 -13.00
N ARG A 69 -12.17 -9.45 -11.77
CA ARG A 69 -12.74 -10.11 -10.56
C ARG A 69 -13.87 -9.29 -9.94
N ASN A 70 -14.61 -8.53 -10.74
CA ASN A 70 -15.86 -7.88 -10.31
C ASN A 70 -17.02 -8.86 -10.51
N GLY A 71 -17.15 -9.78 -9.56
CA GLY A 71 -18.24 -10.77 -9.50
C GLY A 71 -18.41 -11.37 -8.10
N GLU A 72 -17.38 -11.32 -7.27
CA GLU A 72 -17.48 -11.74 -5.87
C GLU A 72 -16.98 -10.60 -5.01
N ALA A 73 -17.92 -9.75 -4.60
CA ALA A 73 -17.80 -9.04 -3.35
C ALA A 73 -17.56 -10.09 -2.26
N HIS A 74 -16.29 -10.35 -1.96
CA HIS A 74 -15.90 -11.13 -0.80
C HIS A 74 -16.20 -10.26 0.42
N SER A 75 -17.45 -10.36 0.85
CA SER A 75 -17.80 -10.37 2.27
C SER A 75 -16.79 -11.27 2.99
N LEU A 76 -15.93 -10.67 3.81
CA LEU A 76 -15.08 -11.34 4.78
C LEU A 76 -14.78 -10.33 5.90
N ALA A 77 -15.72 -10.24 6.85
CA ALA A 77 -15.51 -10.14 8.30
C ALA A 77 -16.72 -9.47 9.02
N ALA A 78 -17.85 -10.18 9.03
CA ALA A 78 -18.71 -10.40 10.20
C ALA A 78 -19.56 -11.65 9.95
#